data_AF-A0A9X7JHP5-F1
#
_entry.id   AF-A0A9X7JHP5-F1
#
_cell.length_a   1.000
_cell.length_b   1.000
_cell.length_c   1.000
_cell.angle_alpha   90.00
_cell.angle_beta   90.00
_cell.angle_gamma   90.00
#
_symmetry.space_group_name_H-M   'P 1'
#
loop_
_entity.id
_entity.type
_entity.pdbx_description
1 polymer ?
#
loop_
_entity_poly.entity_id
_entity_poly.type
_entity_poly.pdbx_seq_one_letter_code
_entity_poly.pdbx_strand_id
1 'polypeptide(L)'
;RDTFKVLLQMAVVMTFAAGCPVVKVGRMAGQFAKPRSSGDETQNGVTLPAYRGDIVNGIGFDEKSRVPDPERLLQAYHQSTASLNLLRAFAQGGFADLHQVHRWNLDFIANSALAERYQQLADRIDETLAFMRACG
;
A
#
# COMPACT_ATOMS: atom_id res chain seq x y z
N ARG A 1 2.21 -2.88 -6.93
CA ARG A 1 3.24 -1.89 -7.32
C ARG A 1 2.86 -0.49 -6.86
N ASP A 2 1.69 0.02 -7.23
CA ASP A 2 1.31 1.41 -6.93
C ASP A 2 1.15 1.71 -5.44
N THR A 3 0.60 0.78 -4.65
CA THR A 3 0.55 0.93 -3.19
C THR A 3 1.94 1.09 -2.56
N PHE A 4 2.93 0.33 -3.06
CA PHE A 4 4.31 0.42 -2.59
C PHE A 4 4.93 1.77 -3.00
N LYS A 5 4.66 2.22 -4.22
CA LYS A 5 5.05 3.56 -4.72
C LYS A 5 4.55 4.66 -3.79
N VAL A 6 3.25 4.68 -3.48
CA VAL A 6 2.65 5.70 -2.60
C VAL A 6 3.28 5.67 -1.21
N LEU A 7 3.55 4.48 -0.66
CA LEU A 7 4.18 4.34 0.66
C LEU A 7 5.59 4.93 0.69
N LEU A 8 6.37 4.76 -0.39
CA LEU A 8 7.68 5.39 -0.54
C LEU A 8 7.57 6.92 -0.72
N GLN A 9 6.63 7.39 -1.55
CA GLN A 9 6.36 8.81 -1.76
C GLN A 9 6.08 9.55 -0.45
N MET A 10 5.20 8.99 0.38
CA MET A 10 4.90 9.52 1.71
C MET A 10 6.11 9.48 2.64
N ALA A 11 6.87 8.38 2.63
CA ALA A 11 8.01 8.21 3.51
C ALA A 11 9.11 9.25 3.26
N VAL A 12 9.36 9.65 2.01
CA VAL A 12 10.34 10.70 1.67
C VAL A 12 9.92 12.04 2.26
N VAL A 13 8.66 12.43 2.07
CA VAL A 13 8.12 13.68 2.62
C VAL A 13 8.18 13.68 4.14
N MET A 14 7.81 12.58 4.80
CA MET A 14 7.87 12.45 6.25
C MET A 14 9.31 12.48 6.78
N THR A 15 10.25 11.83 6.09
CA THR A 15 11.67 11.82 6.47
C THR A 15 12.24 13.23 6.43
N PHE A 16 11.95 13.98 5.36
CA PHE A 16 12.38 15.37 5.24
C PHE A 16 11.77 16.26 6.35
N ALA A 17 10.45 16.16 6.56
CA ALA A 17 9.77 16.99 7.55
C ALA A 17 10.15 16.67 9.00
N ALA A 18 10.42 15.40 9.31
CA ALA A 18 10.76 14.97 10.66
C ALA A 18 12.26 15.07 10.97
N GLY A 19 13.12 15.16 9.95
CA GLY A 19 14.58 15.18 10.12
C GLY A 19 15.15 13.87 10.69
N CYS A 20 14.42 12.76 10.58
CA CYS A 20 14.81 11.47 11.14
C CYS A 20 14.35 10.28 10.28
N PRO A 21 14.94 9.09 10.44
CA PRO A 21 14.56 7.92 9.66
C PRO A 21 13.10 7.48 9.90
N VAL A 22 12.35 7.29 8.81
CA VAL A 22 10.97 6.77 8.86
C VAL A 22 10.94 5.28 8.54
N VAL A 23 10.44 4.48 9.50
CA VAL A 23 10.18 3.04 9.32
C VAL A 23 8.89 2.85 8.53
N LYS A 24 8.98 2.04 7.47
CA LYS A 24 7.94 1.82 6.48
C LYS A 24 7.26 0.47 6.73
N VAL A 25 6.05 0.47 7.30
CA VAL A 25 5.27 -0.75 7.59
C VAL A 25 4.02 -0.78 6.71
N GLY A 26 3.97 -1.74 5.78
CA GLY A 26 2.86 -1.89 4.84
C GLY A 26 1.87 -2.97 5.25
N ARG A 27 0.56 -2.68 5.13
CA ARG A 27 -0.50 -3.69 5.24
C ARG A 27 -0.66 -4.44 3.93
N MET A 28 0.23 -5.39 3.67
CA MET A 28 0.33 -6.14 2.42
C MET A 28 0.68 -7.60 2.69
N ALA A 29 0.56 -8.47 1.68
CA ALA A 29 1.06 -9.86 1.73
C ALA A 29 0.56 -10.69 2.94
N GLY A 30 -0.75 -10.63 3.23
CA GLY A 30 -1.33 -11.40 4.34
C GLY A 30 -2.60 -10.81 4.95
N GLN A 31 -2.98 -9.59 4.58
CA GLN A 31 -4.19 -8.92 5.08
C GLN A 31 -5.49 -9.46 4.42
N PHE A 32 -5.67 -10.78 4.45
CA PHE A 32 -6.80 -11.47 3.81
C PHE A 32 -7.96 -11.78 4.76
N ALA A 33 -7.79 -11.64 6.07
CA ALA A 33 -8.89 -11.79 7.04
C ALA A 33 -9.54 -10.43 7.36
N LYS A 34 -10.85 -10.47 7.62
CA LYS A 34 -11.66 -9.32 8.04
C LYS A 34 -12.57 -9.71 9.21
N PRO A 35 -12.38 -9.16 10.41
CA PRO A 35 -13.33 -9.35 11.50
C PRO A 35 -14.65 -8.66 11.14
N ARG A 36 -15.77 -9.22 11.61
CA ARG A 36 -17.12 -8.69 11.37
C ARG A 36 -17.85 -8.59 12.69
N SER A 37 -18.57 -7.48 12.88
CA SER A 37 -19.37 -7.22 14.08
C SER A 37 -20.59 -8.13 14.18
N SER A 38 -21.09 -8.61 13.04
CA SER A 38 -22.19 -9.58 12.94
C SER A 38 -21.70 -10.84 12.21
N GLY A 39 -22.33 -11.97 12.54
CA GLY A 39 -22.14 -13.24 11.83
C GLY A 39 -22.67 -13.21 10.40
N ASP A 40 -23.68 -12.39 10.15
CA ASP A 40 -24.47 -12.37 8.94
C ASP A 40 -24.48 -10.99 8.27
N GLU A 41 -24.81 -11.00 6.98
CA GLU A 41 -24.92 -9.85 6.09
C GLU A 41 -26.22 -9.97 5.29
N THR A 42 -27.06 -8.94 5.34
CA THR A 42 -28.33 -8.89 4.61
C THR A 42 -28.22 -7.90 3.45
N GLN A 43 -28.52 -8.34 2.24
CA GLN A 43 -28.65 -7.48 1.06
C GLN A 43 -29.97 -7.81 0.34
N ASN A 44 -30.74 -6.78 -0.03
CA ASN A 44 -32.01 -6.92 -0.76
C ASN A 44 -32.98 -7.95 -0.13
N GLY A 45 -33.03 -8.02 1.21
CA GLY A 45 -33.90 -8.93 1.96
C GLY A 45 -33.38 -10.37 2.10
N VAL A 46 -32.26 -10.73 1.48
CA VAL A 46 -31.60 -12.04 1.61
C VAL A 46 -30.49 -11.93 2.65
N THR A 47 -30.42 -12.89 3.59
CA THR A 47 -29.40 -12.93 4.65
C THR A 47 -28.47 -14.11 4.44
N LEU A 48 -27.16 -13.86 4.40
CA LEU A 48 -26.10 -14.86 4.23
C LEU A 48 -25.00 -14.63 5.27
N PRO A 49 -24.13 -15.61 5.54
CA PRO A 49 -22.96 -15.41 6.37
C PRO A 49 -22.10 -14.24 5.84
N ALA A 50 -21.59 -13.44 6.77
CA ALA A 50 -20.78 -12.28 6.44
C ALA A 50 -19.47 -12.70 5.74
N TYR A 51 -19.02 -11.90 4.78
CA TYR A 51 -17.70 -12.05 4.17
C TYR A 51 -16.64 -11.75 5.23
N ARG A 52 -15.75 -12.72 5.48
CA ARG A 52 -14.71 -12.67 6.52
C ARG A 52 -13.31 -12.52 5.94
N GLY A 53 -13.23 -12.16 4.66
CA GLY A 53 -11.98 -12.03 3.94
C GLY A 53 -11.63 -13.29 3.15
N ASP A 54 -10.82 -13.13 2.10
CA ASP A 54 -10.53 -14.19 1.11
C ASP A 54 -9.88 -15.44 1.69
N ILE A 55 -9.26 -15.33 2.86
CA ILE A 55 -8.68 -16.47 3.60
C ILE A 55 -9.73 -17.35 4.28
N VAL A 56 -10.97 -16.87 4.42
CA VAL A 56 -12.07 -17.61 5.05
C VAL A 56 -13.11 -18.01 4.03
N ASN A 57 -13.71 -17.05 3.32
CA ASN A 57 -14.77 -17.28 2.35
C ASN A 57 -14.68 -16.29 1.17
N GLY A 58 -15.53 -16.48 0.16
CA GLY A 58 -15.57 -15.66 -1.05
C GLY A 58 -16.32 -14.35 -0.89
N ILE A 59 -15.92 -13.34 -1.67
CA ILE A 59 -16.54 -12.00 -1.67
C ILE A 59 -17.96 -11.99 -2.26
N GLY A 60 -18.26 -12.93 -3.16
CA GLY A 60 -19.57 -13.06 -3.81
C GLY A 60 -20.71 -13.16 -2.80
N PHE A 61 -21.82 -12.46 -3.04
CA PHE A 61 -23.02 -12.51 -2.19
C PHE A 61 -23.95 -13.64 -2.67
N ASP A 62 -23.49 -14.87 -2.50
CA ASP A 62 -24.24 -16.09 -2.81
C ASP A 62 -23.88 -17.20 -1.80
N GLU A 63 -24.78 -18.17 -1.63
CA GLU A 63 -24.62 -19.22 -0.62
C GLU A 63 -23.29 -19.97 -0.74
N LYS A 64 -22.88 -20.31 -1.98
CA LYS A 64 -21.65 -21.09 -2.22
C LYS A 64 -20.41 -20.29 -1.83
N SER A 65 -20.35 -19.01 -2.22
CA SER A 65 -19.24 -18.12 -1.88
C SER A 65 -19.10 -17.90 -0.37
N ARG A 66 -20.18 -17.97 0.41
CA ARG A 66 -20.14 -17.67 1.85
C ARG A 66 -19.76 -18.85 2.74
N VAL A 67 -19.69 -20.07 2.19
CA VAL A 67 -19.18 -21.25 2.91
C VAL A 67 -17.68 -21.07 3.21
N PRO A 68 -17.25 -21.21 4.48
CA PRO A 68 -15.82 -21.21 4.82
C PRO A 68 -15.09 -22.39 4.17
N ASP A 69 -13.94 -22.12 3.57
CA ASP A 69 -13.13 -23.11 2.86
C ASP A 69 -11.68 -23.12 3.38
N PRO A 70 -11.24 -24.17 4.09
CA PRO A 70 -9.88 -24.27 4.63
C PRO A 70 -8.77 -24.21 3.56
N GLU A 71 -9.03 -24.62 2.32
CA GLU A 71 -8.04 -24.56 1.23
C GLU A 71 -7.62 -23.12 0.92
N ARG A 72 -8.45 -22.13 1.28
CA ARG A 72 -8.11 -20.71 1.18
C ARG A 72 -6.93 -20.29 2.05
N LEU A 73 -6.60 -21.05 3.11
CA LEU A 73 -5.39 -20.82 3.90
C LEU A 73 -4.13 -21.03 3.06
N LEU A 74 -4.09 -22.09 2.24
CA LEU A 74 -2.98 -22.36 1.32
C LEU A 74 -2.93 -21.31 0.21
N GLN A 75 -4.07 -20.94 -0.36
CA GLN A 75 -4.13 -19.87 -1.37
C GLN A 75 -3.60 -18.54 -0.81
N ALA A 76 -4.03 -18.16 0.40
CA ALA A 76 -3.56 -16.95 1.07
C ALA A 76 -2.05 -17.00 1.33
N TYR A 77 -1.50 -18.16 1.71
CA TYR A 77 -0.05 -18.35 1.85
C TYR A 77 0.70 -18.13 0.53
N HIS A 78 0.24 -18.74 -0.57
CA HIS A 78 0.87 -18.57 -1.89
C HIS A 78 0.80 -17.12 -2.38
N GLN A 79 -0.35 -16.46 -2.22
CA GLN A 79 -0.48 -15.03 -2.58
C GLN A 79 0.39 -14.13 -1.70
N SER A 80 0.51 -14.44 -0.41
CA SER A 80 1.37 -13.69 0.53
C SER A 80 2.84 -13.81 0.14
N THR A 81 3.31 -15.03 -0.12
CA THR A 81 4.71 -15.28 -0.51
C THR A 81 5.04 -14.63 -1.85
N ALA A 82 4.17 -14.76 -2.86
CA ALA A 82 4.35 -14.09 -4.15
C ALA A 82 4.38 -12.56 -4.02
N SER A 83 3.45 -11.98 -3.25
CA SER A 83 3.39 -10.55 -2.99
C SER A 83 4.66 -10.05 -2.27
N LEU A 84 5.11 -10.78 -1.25
CA LEU A 84 6.31 -10.43 -0.50
C LEU A 84 7.58 -10.51 -1.35
N ASN A 85 7.70 -11.53 -2.20
CA ASN A 85 8.82 -11.67 -3.12
C ASN A 85 8.87 -10.50 -4.12
N LEU A 86 7.73 -10.11 -4.67
CA LEU A 86 7.65 -8.95 -5.56
C LEU A 86 8.02 -7.64 -4.84
N LEU A 87 7.55 -7.45 -3.61
CA LEU A 87 7.91 -6.28 -2.80
C LEU A 87 9.41 -6.21 -2.51
N ARG A 88 10.05 -7.34 -2.20
CA ARG A 88 11.51 -7.42 -2.02
C ARG A 88 12.26 -7.07 -3.31
N ALA A 89 11.80 -7.59 -4.45
CA ALA A 89 12.38 -7.28 -5.75
C ALA A 89 12.29 -5.78 -6.06
N PHE A 90 11.16 -5.11 -5.77
CA PHE A 90 11.06 -3.65 -5.93
C PHE A 90 11.95 -2.88 -4.96
N ALA A 91 12.04 -3.29 -3.70
CA ALA A 91 12.88 -2.62 -2.71
C ALA A 91 14.37 -2.69 -3.07
N GLN A 92 14.84 -3.81 -3.65
CA GLN A 92 16.24 -4.02 -4.02
C GLN A 92 16.56 -3.56 -5.46
N GLY A 93 15.60 -3.62 -6.37
CA GLY A 93 15.79 -3.34 -7.81
C GLY A 93 15.73 -1.86 -8.19
N GLY A 94 16.02 -0.93 -7.27
CA GLY A 94 16.08 0.51 -7.55
C GLY A 94 14.73 1.24 -7.61
N PHE A 95 13.60 0.55 -7.46
CA PHE A 95 12.29 1.22 -7.37
C PHE A 95 12.14 2.08 -6.11
N ALA A 96 12.97 1.83 -5.10
CA ALA A 96 13.06 2.62 -3.87
C ALA A 96 14.11 3.74 -3.93
N ASP A 97 14.67 4.04 -5.11
CA ASP A 97 15.59 5.16 -5.32
C ASP A 97 14.91 6.50 -4.98
N LEU A 98 15.54 7.27 -4.08
CA LEU A 98 15.01 8.54 -3.58
C LEU A 98 14.77 9.58 -4.69
N HIS A 99 15.63 9.63 -5.70
CA HIS A 99 15.45 10.53 -6.85
C HIS A 99 14.26 10.10 -7.69
N GLN A 100 14.06 8.79 -7.88
CA GLN A 100 12.88 8.30 -8.60
C GLN A 100 11.58 8.59 -7.83
N VAL A 101 11.60 8.38 -6.51
CA VAL A 101 10.46 8.66 -5.63
C VAL A 101 10.13 10.15 -5.60
N HIS A 102 11.14 11.01 -5.54
CA HIS A 102 10.95 12.47 -5.54
C HIS A 102 10.37 12.95 -6.88
N ARG A 103 10.86 12.44 -8.03
CA ARG A 103 10.27 12.75 -9.35
C ARG A 103 8.78 12.41 -9.40
N TRP A 104 8.36 11.27 -8.85
CA TRP A 104 6.94 10.92 -8.81
C TRP A 104 6.11 11.86 -7.94
N ASN A 105 6.70 12.46 -6.90
CA ASN A 105 6.02 13.48 -6.09
C ASN A 105 5.82 14.77 -6.88
N LEU A 106 6.81 15.19 -7.67
CA LEU A 106 6.68 16.35 -8.56
C LEU A 106 5.56 16.14 -9.59
N ASP A 107 5.51 14.97 -10.23
CA ASP A 107 4.44 14.62 -11.18
C ASP A 107 3.06 14.66 -10.53
N PHE A 108 2.94 14.21 -9.27
CA PHE A 108 1.68 14.25 -8.53
C PHE A 108 1.25 15.69 -8.20
N ILE A 109 2.19 16.53 -7.77
CA ILE A 109 1.92 17.94 -7.40
C ILE A 109 1.54 18.75 -8.64
N ALA A 110 2.23 18.57 -9.76
CA ALA A 110 1.96 19.28 -11.01
C ALA A 110 0.52 19.08 -11.53
N ASN A 111 -0.10 17.94 -11.19
CA ASN A 111 -1.46 17.59 -11.60
C ASN A 111 -2.52 17.90 -10.51
N SER A 112 -2.17 18.63 -9.46
CA SER A 112 -3.04 18.88 -8.30
C SER A 112 -3.46 20.34 -8.18
N ALA A 113 -4.71 20.59 -7.76
CA ALA A 113 -5.18 21.94 -7.40
C ALA A 113 -4.42 22.54 -6.20
N LEU A 114 -3.67 21.71 -5.46
CA LEU A 114 -2.83 22.14 -4.34
C LEU A 114 -1.36 22.35 -4.74
N ALA A 115 -1.06 22.41 -6.05
CA ALA A 115 0.31 22.55 -6.56
C ALA A 115 1.07 23.68 -5.87
N GLU A 116 0.52 24.90 -5.90
CA GLU A 116 1.14 26.08 -5.27
C GLU A 116 1.44 25.88 -3.79
N ARG A 117 0.55 25.20 -3.05
CA ARG A 117 0.71 24.98 -1.61
C ARG A 117 1.88 24.04 -1.29
N TYR A 118 2.15 23.06 -2.16
CA TYR A 118 3.18 22.04 -1.92
C TYR A 118 4.46 22.27 -2.72
N GLN A 119 4.48 23.22 -3.65
CA GLN A 119 5.64 23.53 -4.47
C GLN A 119 6.88 23.86 -3.62
N GLN A 120 6.74 24.76 -2.65
CA GLN A 120 7.85 25.14 -1.76
C GLN A 120 8.45 23.95 -0.99
N LEU A 121 7.61 22.99 -0.59
CA LEU A 121 8.08 21.79 0.10
C LEU A 121 8.82 20.86 -0.86
N ALA A 122 8.31 20.72 -2.08
CA ALA A 122 8.95 19.91 -3.11
C ALA A 122 10.33 20.47 -3.49
N ASP A 123 10.43 21.78 -3.70
CA ASP A 123 11.68 22.46 -4.06
C ASP A 123 12.75 22.27 -2.97
N ARG A 124 12.39 22.42 -1.69
CA ARG A 124 13.32 22.19 -0.57
C ARG A 124 13.81 20.74 -0.47
N ILE A 125 12.95 19.78 -0.80
CA ILE A 125 13.35 18.36 -0.85
C ILE A 125 14.33 18.15 -2.00
N ASP A 126 14.09 18.76 -3.17
CA ASP A 126 14.98 18.67 -4.33
C ASP A 126 16.37 19.25 -4.02
N GLU A 127 16.43 20.45 -3.41
CA GLU A 127 17.66 21.07 -2.93
C GLU A 127 18.43 20.16 -1.97
N THR A 128 17.72 19.51 -1.04
CA THR A 128 18.35 18.61 -0.06
C THR A 128 18.92 17.36 -0.73
N LEU A 129 18.20 16.78 -1.69
CA LEU A 129 18.68 15.64 -2.47
C LEU A 129 19.87 16.01 -3.36
N ALA A 130 19.87 17.22 -3.93
CA ALA A 130 21.00 17.76 -4.68
C ALA A 130 22.23 17.97 -3.77
N PHE A 131 22.03 18.50 -2.57
CA PHE A 131 23.08 18.66 -1.57
C PHE A 131 23.68 17.31 -1.15
N MET A 132 22.84 16.31 -0.83
CA MET A 132 23.32 14.96 -0.51
C MET A 132 24.18 14.40 -1.65
N ARG A 133 23.73 14.53 -2.90
CA ARG A 133 24.51 14.09 -4.07
C ARG A 133 25.85 14.81 -4.20
N ALA A 134 25.90 16.10 -3.89
CA ALA A 134 27.14 16.88 -3.94
C ALA A 134 28.14 16.46 -2.85
N CYS A 135 27.67 15.90 -1.74
CA CYS A 135 28.50 15.40 -0.65
C CYS A 135 29.04 13.97 -0.86
N GLY A 136 28.53 13.23 -1.86
CA GLY A 136 28.88 11.82 -2.12
C GLY A 136 27.97 10.83 -1.42
#